data_AF-A0A352NDB0-F1
#
_entry.id   AF-A0A352NDB0-F1
#
_cell.length_a   1.000
_cell.length_b   1.000
_cell.length_c   1.000
_cell.angle_alpha   90.00
_cell.angle_beta   90.00
_cell.angle_gamma   90.00
#
_symmetry.space_group_name_H-M   'P 1'
#
loop_
_entity.id
_entity.type
_entity.pdbx_description
1 polymer ?
#
loop_
_entity_poly.entity_id
_entity_poly.type
_entity_poly.pdbx_seq_one_letter_code
_entity_poly.pdbx_strand_id
1 'polypeptide(L)' 'MNRKELEKRLQKELNLPFYRAKIAERDYTEAEYQDIKAQLSKDYLDYVDTYIDYAENDV' A
#
# COMPACT_ATOMS: atom_id res chain seq x y z
N MET A 1 2.38 -15.98 7.54
CA MET A 1 2.02 -15.65 6.15
C MET A 1 3.29 -15.27 5.43
N ASN A 2 3.65 -15.97 4.36
CA ASN A 2 4.91 -15.68 3.68
C ASN A 2 4.81 -14.39 2.85
N ARG A 3 5.96 -13.86 2.41
CA ARG A 3 6.05 -12.64 1.58
C ARG A 3 5.12 -12.65 0.36
N LYS A 4 5.02 -13.78 -0.37
CA LYS A 4 4.20 -13.88 -1.59
C LYS A 4 2.71 -13.81 -1.29
N GLU A 5 2.28 -14.44 -0.20
CA GLU A 5 0.89 -14.38 0.26
C GLU A 5 0.52 -12.97 0.70
N LEU A 6 1.40 -12.32 1.47
CA LEU A 6 1.20 -10.94 1.92
C LEU A 6 1.06 -9.98 0.73
N GLU A 7 1.95 -10.08 -0.26
CA GLU A 7 1.89 -9.26 -1.48
C GLU A 7 0.58 -9.47 -2.25
N LYS A 8 0.18 -10.72 -2.50
CA LYS A 8 -1.09 -11.02 -3.19
C LYS A 8 -2.30 -10.48 -2.45
N ARG A 9 -2.31 -10.55 -1.11
CA ARG A 9 -3.42 -10.01 -0.31
C ARG A 9 -3.47 -8.49 -0.40
N LEU A 10 -2.33 -7.80 -0.30
CA LEU A 10 -2.29 -6.33 -0.47
C LEU A 10 -2.76 -5.91 -1.86
N GLN A 11 -2.29 -6.58 -2.92
CA GLN A 11 -2.72 -6.31 -4.30
C GLN A 11 -4.25 -6.44 -4.45
N LYS A 12 -4.84 -7.49 -3.88
CA LYS A 12 -6.28 -7.74 -3.97
C LYS A 12 -7.09 -6.75 -3.12
N GLU A 13 -6.73 -6.58 -1.85
CA GLU A 13 -7.53 -5.81 -0.90
C GLU A 13 -7.44 -4.30 -1.13
N LEU A 14 -6.32 -3.81 -1.67
CA LEU A 14 -6.14 -2.39 -2.00
C LEU A 14 -6.38 -2.10 -3.49
N ASN A 15 -6.78 -3.11 -4.27
CA ASN A 15 -6.97 -3.00 -5.71
C ASN A 15 -5.71 -2.46 -6.44
N LEU A 16 -4.53 -2.93 -6.04
CA LEU A 16 -3.23 -2.54 -6.57
C LEU A 16 -2.58 -3.71 -7.32
N PRO A 17 -3.05 -4.10 -8.52
CA PRO A 17 -2.59 -5.32 -9.22
C PRO A 17 -1.11 -5.32 -9.59
N PHE A 18 -0.48 -4.13 -9.67
CA PHE A 18 0.94 -3.97 -10.02
C PHE A 18 1.83 -3.64 -8.83
N TYR A 19 1.28 -3.63 -7.61
CA TYR A 19 2.08 -3.35 -6.41
C TYR A 19 3.11 -4.45 -6.18
N ARG A 20 4.39 -4.06 -6.17
CA ARG A 20 5.52 -4.91 -5.83
C ARG A 20 6.20 -4.35 -4.61
N ALA A 21 5.99 -5.02 -3.50
CA ALA A 21 6.40 -4.53 -2.22
C ALA A 21 7.90 -4.84 -2.01
N LYS A 22 8.72 -3.83 -1.69
CA LYS A 22 10.11 -4.03 -1.28
C LYS A 22 10.17 -4.50 0.18
N ILE A 23 9.62 -5.68 0.44
CA ILE A 23 9.55 -6.26 1.79
C ILE A 23 10.52 -7.43 1.92
N ALA A 24 11.05 -7.60 3.13
CA ALA A 24 11.96 -8.67 3.45
C ALA A 24 11.34 -10.06 3.20
N GLU A 25 12.18 -11.01 2.79
CA GLU A 25 11.77 -12.40 2.66
C GLU A 25 11.76 -13.06 4.05
N ARG A 26 10.58 -13.01 4.69
CA ARG A 26 10.29 -13.62 5.98
C ARG A 26 8.80 -13.93 6.09
N ASP A 27 8.42 -14.60 7.16
CA ASP A 27 7.03 -14.72 7.56
C ASP A 27 6.55 -13.48 8.30
N TYR A 28 5.29 -13.14 8.03
CA TYR A 28 4.54 -12.05 8.62
C TYR A 28 3.36 -12.59 9.41
N THR A 29 3.10 -11.95 10.53
CA THR A 29 1.88 -12.12 11.31
C THR A 29 0.73 -11.33 10.70
N GLU A 30 -0.51 -11.63 11.11
CA GLU A 30 -1.67 -10.86 10.66
C GLU A 30 -1.62 -9.42 11.17
N ALA A 31 -1.07 -9.17 12.36
CA ALA A 31 -0.90 -7.82 12.89
C ALA A 31 0.02 -6.98 12.00
N GLU A 32 1.19 -7.52 11.64
CA GLU A 32 2.12 -6.85 10.72
C GLU A 32 1.50 -6.60 9.34
N TYR A 33 0.66 -7.52 8.86
CA TYR A 33 -0.09 -7.30 7.61
C TYR A 33 -1.04 -6.11 7.70
N GLN A 34 -1.80 -5.99 8.79
CA GLN A 34 -2.73 -4.87 8.97
C GLN A 34 -1.98 -3.54 9.08
N ASP A 35 -0.84 -3.51 9.77
CA ASP A 35 0.04 -2.33 9.83
C ASP A 35 0.54 -1.92 8.44
N ILE A 36 1.08 -2.87 7.66
CA ILE A 36 1.58 -2.61 6.30
C ILE A 36 0.44 -2.12 5.40
N LYS A 37 -0.75 -2.72 5.51
CA LYS A 37 -1.93 -2.31 4.75
C LYS A 37 -2.33 -0.87 5.09
N ALA A 38 -2.40 -0.53 6.37
CA ALA A 38 -2.76 0.82 6.82
C ALA A 38 -1.76 1.86 6.33
N GLN A 39 -0.45 1.57 6.43
CA GLN A 39 0.59 2.46 5.94
C GLN A 39 0.48 2.66 4.42
N LEU A 40 0.31 1.58 3.65
CA LEU A 40 0.23 1.66 2.19
C LEU A 40 -1.03 2.40 1.72
N SER A 41 -2.17 2.19 2.39
CA SER A 41 -3.39 2.96 2.12
C SER A 41 -3.18 4.45 2.39
N LYS A 42 -2.51 4.79 3.48
CA LYS A 42 -2.18 6.18 3.80
C LYS A 42 -1.25 6.79 2.76
N ASP A 43 -0.16 6.11 2.40
CA ASP A 43 0.79 6.60 1.39
C ASP A 43 0.10 6.87 0.04
N TYR A 44 -0.89 6.05 -0.32
CA TYR A 44 -1.69 6.25 -1.53
C TYR A 44 -2.62 7.47 -1.43
N LEU A 45 -3.30 7.65 -0.30
CA LEU A 45 -4.18 8.80 -0.07
C LEU A 45 -3.37 10.10 -0.01
N ASP A 46 -2.24 10.12 0.71
CA ASP A 46 -1.35 11.28 0.80
C ASP A 46 -0.82 11.67 -0.60
N TYR A 47 -0.49 10.68 -1.45
CA TYR A 47 -0.10 10.92 -2.84
C TYR A 47 -1.23 11.56 -3.66
N VAL A 48 -2.47 11.06 -3.52
CA VAL A 48 -3.64 11.58 -4.24
C VAL A 48 -4.00 12.99 -3.77
N ASP A 49 -4.05 13.23 -2.45
CA ASP A 49 -4.36 14.53 -1.87
C ASP A 49 -3.32 15.58 -2.29
N THR A 50 -2.02 15.24 -2.23
CA THR A 50 -0.95 16.13 -2.71
C THR A 50 -1.10 16.45 -4.20
N TYR A 51 -1.58 15.51 -5.01
CA TYR A 51 -1.81 15.73 -6.43
C TYR A 51 -3.04 16.61 -6.72
N ILE A 52 -4.10 16.49 -5.92
CA ILE A 52 -5.31 17.32 -6.03
C ILE A 52 -4.98 18.76 -5.64
N ASP A 53 -4.26 18.98 -4.54
CA ASP A 53 -3.85 20.31 -4.11
C ASP A 53 -2.97 21.01 -5.17
N TYR A 54 -2.07 20.27 -5.83
CA TYR A 54 -1.28 20.84 -6.94
C TYR A 54 -2.12 21.18 -8.17
N ALA A 55 -3.17 20.40 -8.47
CA ALA A 55 -4.03 20.65 -9.62
C ALA A 55 -5.02 21.82 -9.39
N GLU A 56 -5.42 22.09 -8.14
CA GLU A 56 -6.31 23.20 -7.81
C GLU A 56 -5.60 24.55 -7.63
N ASN A 57 -4.29 24.57 -7.38
CA ASN A 57 -3.50 25.80 -7.21
C ASN A 57 -2.85 26.35 -8.50
N ASP A 58 -3.10 25.72 -9.66
CA ASP A 58 -2.60 26.14 -10.99
C ASP A 58 -3.69 26.82 -11.85
N VAL A 59 -4.63 27.55 -11.22
CA VAL A 59 -5.72 28.31 -11.89
C VAL A 59 -5.72 29.78 -11.49
#